data_AF-A0A950UXL0-F1
#
_entry.id   AF-A0A950UXL0-F1
#
_cell.length_a   1.000
_cell.length_b   1.000
_cell.length_c   1.000
_cell.angle_alpha   90.00
_cell.angle_beta   90.00
_cell.angle_gamma   90.00
#
_symmetry.space_group_name_H-M   'P 1'
#
loop_
_entity.id
_entity.type
_entity.pdbx_description
1 polymer ?
#
loop_
_entity_poly.entity_id
_entity_poly.type
_entity_poly.pdbx_seq_one_letter_code
_entity_poly.pdbx_strand_id
1 'polypeptide(L)'
;MTTNCWAALLALVLCIGVQAPSYAAPTPSKAADYCTKKGGVVQTRIPEYGTNGNSPLVLSGHKDFCQFTSEKDGSQINVLLSTLFTKDPSLAALAYYAEVPIGQCNGNPASCYCTLLGGSDSFGGINSAGGGWVLEGDSSDVLEACVFPDMSSIDSWGLAYHSAGIIRGKDLSQVLRYPNPYTATRHKTLPFRKT
;
A
#
# COMPACT_ATOMS: atom_id res chain seq x y z
N MET A 1 31.22 -33.58 -68.05
CA MET A 1 29.90 -32.95 -68.25
C MET A 1 28.99 -33.43 -67.12
N THR A 2 29.11 -32.85 -65.92
CA THR A 2 28.28 -31.74 -65.38
C THR A 2 26.78 -32.10 -65.28
N THR A 3 26.27 -32.38 -64.08
CA THR A 3 25.27 -31.54 -63.37
C THR A 3 24.77 -32.24 -62.08
N ASN A 4 24.85 -31.50 -60.98
CA ASN A 4 24.14 -31.75 -59.71
C ASN A 4 22.65 -31.39 -59.87
N CYS A 5 21.75 -31.99 -59.11
CA CYS A 5 20.61 -31.25 -58.56
C CYS A 5 20.10 -31.88 -57.27
N TRP A 6 20.10 -31.07 -56.21
CA TRP A 6 19.67 -31.39 -54.86
C TRP A 6 18.15 -31.22 -54.68
N ALA A 7 17.61 -32.01 -53.75
CA ALA A 7 16.56 -31.76 -52.74
C ALA A 7 15.31 -30.89 -53.05
N ALA A 8 14.14 -31.43 -52.67
CA ALA A 8 13.09 -30.65 -52.00
C ALA A 8 12.19 -31.58 -51.15
N LEU A 9 12.42 -31.61 -49.84
CA LEU A 9 11.49 -32.14 -48.84
C LEU A 9 10.56 -30.98 -48.43
N LEU A 10 9.27 -31.09 -48.78
CA LEU A 10 8.22 -30.17 -48.37
C LEU A 10 7.87 -30.42 -46.89
N ALA A 11 8.40 -29.58 -45.99
CA ALA A 11 7.95 -29.50 -44.61
C ALA A 11 6.77 -28.54 -44.52
N LEU A 12 5.57 -29.08 -44.28
CA LEU A 12 4.35 -28.34 -44.00
C LEU A 12 4.46 -27.74 -42.58
N VAL A 13 4.82 -26.47 -42.48
CA VAL A 13 4.81 -25.74 -41.20
C VAL A 13 3.37 -25.32 -40.92
N LEU A 14 2.66 -26.10 -40.10
CA LEU A 14 1.44 -25.64 -39.43
C LEU A 14 1.83 -24.56 -38.42
N CYS A 15 1.57 -23.29 -38.76
CA CYS A 15 1.54 -22.21 -37.79
C CYS A 15 0.39 -22.45 -36.81
N ILE A 16 0.65 -23.17 -35.71
CA ILE A 16 -0.21 -23.14 -34.54
C ILE A 16 -0.10 -21.72 -34.00
N GLY A 17 -1.09 -20.89 -34.28
CA GLY A 17 -1.22 -19.58 -33.66
C GLY A 17 -1.27 -19.76 -32.16
N VAL A 18 -0.18 -19.40 -31.48
CA VAL A 18 -0.17 -19.27 -30.02
C VAL A 18 -1.09 -18.10 -29.70
N GLN A 19 -2.34 -18.39 -29.38
CA GLN A 19 -3.24 -17.41 -28.79
C GLN A 19 -2.68 -17.08 -27.41
N ALA A 20 -2.17 -15.85 -27.28
CA ALA A 20 -1.81 -15.31 -25.97
C ALA A 20 -3.03 -15.41 -25.05
N PRO A 21 -2.87 -15.82 -23.78
CA PRO A 21 -3.99 -15.87 -22.87
C PRO A 21 -4.58 -14.47 -22.75
N SER A 22 -5.87 -14.33 -23.08
CA SER A 22 -6.62 -13.13 -22.74
C SER A 22 -6.62 -13.00 -21.22
N TYR A 23 -5.97 -11.96 -20.70
CA TYR A 23 -6.11 -11.56 -19.30
C TYR A 23 -7.56 -11.14 -19.08
N ALA A 24 -8.38 -12.06 -18.58
CA ALA A 24 -9.65 -11.70 -17.97
C ALA A 24 -9.36 -10.73 -16.84
N ALA A 25 -10.15 -9.65 -16.72
CA ALA A 25 -10.04 -8.74 -15.58
C ALA A 25 -10.08 -9.57 -14.29
N PRO A 26 -9.14 -9.36 -13.35
CA PRO A 26 -9.14 -10.10 -12.10
C PRO A 26 -10.48 -9.92 -11.41
N THR A 27 -11.12 -11.02 -11.03
CA THR A 27 -12.33 -10.95 -10.20
C THR A 27 -11.96 -10.22 -8.91
N PRO A 28 -12.73 -9.20 -8.48
CA PRO A 28 -12.43 -8.48 -7.25
C PRO A 28 -12.27 -9.43 -6.07
N SER A 29 -11.21 -9.27 -5.30
CA SER A 29 -11.05 -10.03 -4.06
C SER A 29 -12.15 -9.64 -3.06
N LYS A 30 -12.48 -10.52 -2.11
CA LYS A 30 -13.42 -10.17 -1.01
C LYS A 30 -12.99 -8.91 -0.24
N ALA A 31 -11.68 -8.63 -0.20
CA ALA A 31 -11.14 -7.42 0.40
C ALA A 31 -11.43 -6.17 -0.45
N ALA A 32 -11.32 -6.28 -1.78
CA ALA A 32 -11.68 -5.21 -2.71
C ALA A 32 -13.18 -4.89 -2.63
N ASP A 33 -14.04 -5.92 -2.65
CA ASP A 33 -15.49 -5.73 -2.47
C ASP A 33 -15.81 -5.05 -1.13
N TYR A 34 -15.11 -5.45 -0.07
CA TYR A 34 -15.26 -4.85 1.25
C TYR A 34 -14.85 -3.37 1.25
N CYS A 35 -13.74 -3.02 0.61
CA CYS A 35 -13.32 -1.63 0.43
C CYS A 35 -14.42 -0.79 -0.24
N THR A 36 -14.91 -1.23 -1.40
CA THR A 36 -15.96 -0.51 -2.15
C THR A 36 -17.26 -0.42 -1.36
N LYS A 37 -17.68 -1.51 -0.71
CA LYS A 37 -18.87 -1.53 0.15
C LYS A 37 -18.76 -0.55 1.34
N LYS A 38 -17.54 -0.32 1.84
CA LYS A 38 -17.26 0.66 2.88
C LYS A 38 -17.06 2.08 2.34
N GLY A 39 -17.28 2.32 1.05
CA GLY A 39 -17.20 3.63 0.42
C GLY A 39 -15.77 4.07 0.09
N GLY A 40 -14.86 3.12 -0.08
CA GLY A 40 -13.50 3.38 -0.57
C GLY A 40 -13.35 3.02 -2.06
N VAL A 41 -12.21 3.40 -2.63
CA VAL A 41 -11.79 3.07 -3.99
C VAL A 41 -10.54 2.19 -3.91
N VAL A 42 -10.53 1.08 -4.64
CA VAL A 42 -9.34 0.22 -4.72
C VAL A 42 -8.34 0.83 -5.70
N GLN A 43 -7.09 0.95 -5.26
CA GLN A 43 -5.98 1.46 -6.04
C GLN A 43 -4.85 0.43 -6.09
N THR A 44 -4.48 0.01 -7.29
CA THR A 44 -3.25 -0.75 -7.51
C THR A 44 -2.06 0.21 -7.49
N ARG A 45 -1.08 -0.06 -6.64
CA ARG A 45 0.14 0.77 -6.54
C ARG A 45 1.40 -0.05 -6.75
N ILE A 46 2.38 0.58 -7.37
CA ILE A 46 3.68 0.02 -7.76
C ILE A 46 4.76 0.70 -6.90
N PRO A 47 5.67 -0.05 -6.28
CA PRO A 47 6.76 0.53 -5.53
C PRO A 47 7.79 1.16 -6.47
N GLU A 48 8.14 2.41 -6.25
CA GLU A 48 9.17 3.11 -7.02
C GLU A 48 10.20 3.76 -6.09
N TYR A 49 11.47 3.71 -6.50
CA TYR A 49 12.58 4.40 -5.84
C TYR A 49 13.00 5.63 -6.63
N GLY A 50 13.35 6.73 -5.94
CA GLY A 50 13.84 7.92 -6.63
C GLY A 50 12.73 8.79 -7.23
N THR A 51 11.53 8.79 -6.65
CA THR A 51 10.35 9.53 -7.14
C THR A 51 10.51 11.05 -7.11
N ASN A 52 11.54 11.58 -6.44
CA ASN A 52 11.89 13.01 -6.52
C ASN A 52 12.66 13.38 -7.80
N GLY A 53 13.10 12.39 -8.58
CA GLY A 53 13.84 12.57 -9.83
C GLY A 53 12.97 12.42 -11.08
N ASN A 54 13.59 12.64 -12.24
CA ASN A 54 12.90 12.57 -13.54
C ASN A 54 12.82 11.14 -14.12
N SER A 55 13.42 10.15 -13.45
CA SER A 55 13.50 8.76 -13.94
C SER A 55 13.53 7.81 -12.74
N PRO A 56 12.39 7.64 -12.04
CA PRO A 56 12.30 6.72 -10.92
C PRO A 56 12.56 5.28 -11.37
N LEU A 57 13.16 4.51 -10.46
CA LEU A 57 13.36 3.08 -10.65
C LEU A 57 12.10 2.34 -10.18
N VAL A 58 11.39 1.72 -11.13
CA VAL A 58 10.28 0.83 -10.84
C VAL A 58 10.80 -0.44 -10.17
N LEU A 59 10.33 -0.72 -8.96
CA LEU A 59 10.69 -1.90 -8.20
C LEU A 59 9.69 -3.03 -8.45
N SER A 60 10.09 -4.26 -8.10
CA SER A 60 9.21 -5.42 -8.23
C SER A 60 8.11 -5.39 -7.18
N GLY A 61 6.85 -5.52 -7.62
CA GLY A 61 5.70 -5.78 -6.76
C GLY A 61 4.49 -4.93 -7.11
N HIS A 62 3.32 -5.41 -6.72
CA HIS A 62 2.08 -4.65 -6.74
C HIS A 62 1.38 -4.85 -5.41
N LYS A 63 0.67 -3.82 -4.96
CA LYS A 63 -0.17 -3.86 -3.78
C LYS A 63 -1.44 -3.07 -4.03
N ASP A 64 -2.55 -3.65 -3.58
CA ASP A 64 -3.85 -3.00 -3.65
C ASP A 64 -4.12 -2.28 -2.31
N PHE A 65 -4.37 -0.99 -2.39
CA PHE A 65 -4.79 -0.16 -1.28
C PHE A 65 -6.27 0.19 -1.42
N CYS A 66 -6.97 0.31 -0.30
CA CYS A 66 -8.25 0.99 -0.23
C CYS A 66 -8.01 2.45 0.11
N GLN A 67 -8.34 3.35 -0.81
CA GLN A 67 -8.38 4.78 -0.57
C GLN A 67 -9.76 5.16 -0.04
N PHE A 68 -9.79 5.88 1.08
CA PHE A 68 -10.98 6.59 1.52
C PHE A 68 -10.75 8.09 1.39
N THR A 69 -11.69 8.77 0.74
CA THR A 69 -11.67 10.23 0.55
C THR A 69 -12.80 10.86 1.36
N SER A 70 -12.46 11.89 2.13
CA SER A 70 -13.40 12.67 2.89
C SER A 70 -14.17 13.60 1.96
N GLU A 71 -15.50 13.50 1.93
CA GLU A 71 -16.34 14.41 1.17
C GLU A 71 -16.33 15.85 1.73
N LYS A 72 -15.89 16.03 2.97
CA LYS A 72 -15.92 17.34 3.66
C LYS A 72 -14.76 18.24 3.29
N ASP A 73 -13.56 17.67 3.19
CA ASP A 73 -12.31 18.41 3.04
C ASP A 73 -11.39 17.84 1.96
N GLY A 74 -11.81 16.77 1.27
CA GLY A 74 -11.02 16.11 0.23
C GLY A 74 -9.79 15.35 0.75
N SER A 75 -9.58 15.31 2.07
CA SER A 75 -8.47 14.56 2.66
C SER A 75 -8.61 13.07 2.37
N GLN A 76 -7.48 12.37 2.27
CA GLN A 76 -7.44 10.96 1.92
C GLN A 76 -6.66 10.17 2.97
N ILE A 77 -7.03 8.90 3.12
CA ILE A 77 -6.25 7.88 3.82
C ILE A 77 -6.26 6.59 3.00
N ASN A 78 -5.09 5.98 2.86
CA ASN A 78 -4.91 4.72 2.15
C ASN A 78 -4.55 3.60 3.13
N VAL A 79 -5.16 2.43 2.98
CA VAL A 79 -4.87 1.24 3.81
C VAL A 79 -4.72 0.03 2.90
N LEU A 80 -3.69 -0.79 3.14
CA LEU A 80 -3.49 -2.01 2.35
C LEU A 80 -4.71 -2.94 2.52
N LEU A 81 -5.19 -3.54 1.42
CA LEU A 81 -6.42 -4.35 1.46
C LEU A 81 -6.34 -5.51 2.47
N SER A 82 -5.17 -6.14 2.63
CA SER A 82 -4.96 -7.19 3.64
C SER A 82 -5.08 -6.66 5.07
N THR A 83 -4.54 -5.47 5.37
CA THR A 83 -4.71 -4.78 6.66
C THR A 83 -6.18 -4.46 6.92
N LEU A 84 -6.89 -3.91 5.92
CA LEU A 84 -8.29 -3.54 6.05
C LEU A 84 -9.18 -4.76 6.33
N PHE A 85 -8.88 -5.88 5.67
CA PHE A 85 -9.77 -7.03 5.64
C PHE A 85 -9.46 -8.12 6.67
N THR A 86 -8.25 -8.15 7.23
CA THR A 86 -7.90 -9.17 8.24
C THR A 86 -8.75 -9.03 9.50
N LYS A 87 -9.04 -10.16 10.15
CA LYS A 87 -9.62 -10.21 11.51
C LYS A 87 -8.58 -10.50 12.58
N ASP A 88 -7.37 -10.87 12.17
CA ASP A 88 -6.24 -11.11 13.06
C ASP A 88 -5.54 -9.78 13.35
N PRO A 89 -4.86 -9.65 14.50
CA PRO A 89 -4.08 -8.44 14.79
C PRO A 89 -3.03 -8.21 13.71
N SER A 90 -2.87 -6.95 13.32
CA SER A 90 -1.74 -6.48 12.50
C SER A 90 -1.14 -5.23 13.14
N LEU A 91 0.16 -5.04 12.93
CA LEU A 91 0.89 -3.91 13.50
C LEU A 91 0.32 -2.57 13.02
N ALA A 92 -0.08 -2.46 11.76
CA ALA A 92 -0.73 -1.25 11.24
C ALA A 92 -2.08 -0.97 11.90
N ALA A 93 -2.94 -1.98 12.07
CA ALA A 93 -4.23 -1.78 12.75
C ALA A 93 -4.03 -1.42 14.23
N LEU A 94 -3.08 -2.07 14.92
CA LEU A 94 -2.71 -1.75 16.29
C LEU A 94 -2.17 -0.31 16.41
N ALA A 95 -1.29 0.10 15.50
CA ALA A 95 -0.74 1.45 15.45
C ALA A 95 -1.83 2.51 15.25
N TYR A 96 -2.79 2.26 14.35
CA TYR A 96 -3.94 3.14 14.15
C TYR A 96 -4.76 3.27 15.45
N TYR A 97 -5.09 2.16 16.09
CA TYR A 97 -5.90 2.16 17.31
C TYR A 97 -5.19 2.70 18.55
N ALA A 98 -3.86 2.62 18.62
CA ALA A 98 -3.10 3.02 19.80
C ALA A 98 -2.98 4.53 19.95
N GLU A 99 -3.07 5.29 18.85
CA GLU A 99 -2.95 6.77 18.84
C GLU A 99 -1.73 7.26 19.64
N VAL A 100 -0.58 6.58 19.48
CA VAL A 100 0.63 6.90 20.22
C VAL A 100 1.04 8.34 19.88
N PRO A 101 1.25 9.23 20.86
CA PRO A 101 1.70 10.58 20.57
C PRO A 101 3.02 10.57 19.80
N ILE A 102 3.13 11.44 18.79
CA ILE A 102 4.38 11.59 18.05
C ILE A 102 5.52 12.00 19.00
N GLY A 103 6.64 11.28 18.92
CA GLY A 103 7.86 11.59 19.65
C GLY A 103 8.69 12.69 19.00
N GLN A 104 9.95 12.81 19.41
CA GLN A 104 10.91 13.76 18.81
C GLN A 104 11.74 13.08 17.73
N CYS A 105 11.91 13.77 16.60
CA CYS A 105 12.70 13.33 15.45
C CYS A 105 12.88 14.46 14.44
N ASN A 106 13.78 14.28 13.48
CA ASN A 106 14.05 15.24 12.41
C ASN A 106 13.56 14.71 11.06
N GLY A 107 13.18 15.62 10.15
CA GLY A 107 12.80 15.29 8.77
C GLY A 107 11.28 15.33 8.53
N ASN A 108 10.79 14.52 7.59
CA ASN A 108 9.36 14.38 7.30
C ASN A 108 8.65 13.83 8.58
N PRO A 109 7.67 14.57 9.15
CA PRO A 109 6.95 14.14 10.34
C PRO A 109 6.25 12.78 10.21
N ALA A 110 5.68 12.47 9.04
CA ALA A 110 4.97 11.22 8.79
C ALA A 110 5.93 10.03 8.75
N SER A 111 7.04 10.15 8.02
CA SER A 111 8.08 9.12 7.95
C SER A 111 8.76 8.89 9.30
N CYS A 112 8.99 9.97 10.04
CA CYS A 112 9.43 9.86 11.42
C CYS A 112 8.43 9.07 12.26
N TYR A 113 7.15 9.46 12.22
CA TYR A 113 6.15 8.82 13.05
C TYR A 113 6.02 7.33 12.72
N CYS A 114 6.05 6.99 11.43
CA CYS A 114 6.14 5.61 10.97
C CYS A 114 7.33 4.86 11.58
N THR A 115 8.51 5.47 11.59
CA THR A 115 9.73 4.90 12.19
C THR A 115 9.57 4.70 13.70
N LEU A 116 9.00 5.67 14.42
CA LEU A 116 8.76 5.58 15.86
C LEU A 116 7.77 4.46 16.22
N LEU A 117 6.83 4.16 15.32
CA LEU A 117 5.90 3.04 15.44
C LEU A 117 6.54 1.68 15.09
N GLY A 118 7.80 1.65 14.65
CA GLY A 118 8.52 0.45 14.23
C GLY A 118 8.23 0.01 12.79
N GLY A 119 7.64 0.88 11.98
CA GLY A 119 7.49 0.69 10.54
C GLY A 119 8.54 1.44 9.73
N SER A 120 8.41 1.39 8.41
CA SER A 120 9.13 2.25 7.48
C SER A 120 8.27 2.55 6.26
N ASP A 121 8.35 3.78 5.77
CA ASP A 121 7.81 4.22 4.49
C ASP A 121 8.92 4.64 3.50
N SER A 122 10.17 4.42 3.89
CA SER A 122 11.34 4.82 3.11
C SER A 122 11.80 3.68 2.20
N PHE A 123 11.91 3.98 0.91
CA PHE A 123 12.46 3.06 -0.07
C PHE A 123 13.97 3.24 -0.19
N GLY A 124 14.74 2.17 -0.02
CA GLY A 124 16.20 2.21 -0.11
C GLY A 124 16.90 2.93 1.05
N GLY A 125 16.26 3.03 2.23
CA GLY A 125 16.82 3.65 3.43
C GLY A 125 16.66 5.18 3.48
N ILE A 126 17.32 5.84 4.45
CA ILE A 126 17.25 7.29 4.64
C ILE A 126 18.07 7.97 3.53
N ASN A 127 17.39 8.56 2.55
CA ASN A 127 18.01 9.27 1.44
C ASN A 127 17.12 10.41 0.93
N SER A 128 17.67 11.29 0.10
CA SER A 128 16.93 12.41 -0.51
C SER A 128 16.26 12.05 -1.84
N ALA A 129 16.47 10.83 -2.37
CA ALA A 129 15.90 10.40 -3.64
C ALA A 129 14.38 10.21 -3.55
N GLY A 130 13.87 9.97 -2.34
CA GLY A 130 12.45 9.65 -2.11
C GLY A 130 12.10 8.25 -2.60
N GLY A 131 10.81 7.98 -2.64
CA GLY A 131 10.25 6.72 -3.08
C GLY A 131 8.93 6.47 -2.39
N GLY A 132 8.12 5.59 -2.97
CA GLY A 132 6.77 5.37 -2.48
C GLY A 132 6.00 4.37 -3.31
N TRP A 133 4.73 4.25 -2.97
CA TRP A 133 3.77 3.46 -3.72
C TRP A 133 3.06 4.36 -4.73
N VAL A 134 3.47 4.27 -5.98
CA VAL A 134 2.95 5.09 -7.08
C VAL A 134 1.67 4.48 -7.63
N LEU A 135 0.65 5.30 -7.89
CA LEU A 135 -0.60 4.83 -8.49
C LEU A 135 -0.35 4.30 -9.91
N GLU A 136 -0.84 3.08 -10.19
CA GLU A 136 -0.74 2.52 -11.54
C GLU A 136 -1.50 3.41 -12.54
N GLY A 137 -0.76 3.93 -13.53
CA GLY A 137 -1.30 4.85 -14.53
C GLY A 137 -1.22 6.35 -14.17
N ASP A 138 -0.76 6.70 -12.97
CA ASP A 138 -0.52 8.10 -12.56
C ASP A 138 0.77 8.21 -11.73
N SER A 139 1.87 8.57 -12.40
CA SER A 139 3.18 8.69 -11.77
C SER A 139 3.31 9.90 -10.82
N SER A 140 2.32 10.80 -10.80
CA SER A 140 2.31 11.96 -9.90
C SER A 140 1.70 11.66 -8.53
N ASP A 141 0.91 10.59 -8.41
CA ASP A 141 0.31 10.14 -7.15
C ASP A 141 1.24 9.15 -6.44
N VAL A 142 2.09 9.68 -5.57
CA VAL A 142 3.02 8.91 -4.73
C VAL A 142 2.47 8.80 -3.30
N LEU A 143 2.23 7.57 -2.84
CA LEU A 143 1.80 7.28 -1.47
C LEU A 143 3.00 6.88 -0.60
N GLU A 144 3.21 7.65 0.47
CA GLU A 144 4.01 7.25 1.64
C GLU A 144 3.17 6.31 2.51
N ALA A 145 3.34 5.00 2.35
CA ALA A 145 2.67 4.01 3.20
C ALA A 145 3.64 3.51 4.26
N CYS A 146 3.27 3.64 5.53
CA CYS A 146 3.99 3.05 6.63
C CYS A 146 3.83 1.54 6.60
N VAL A 147 4.89 0.83 6.23
CA VAL A 147 4.95 -0.63 6.16
C VAL A 147 5.56 -1.17 7.44
N PHE A 148 4.86 -2.11 8.09
CA PHE A 148 5.33 -2.78 9.30
C PHE A 148 6.00 -4.12 8.98
N PRO A 149 6.77 -4.71 9.93
CA PRO A 149 7.43 -6.01 9.73
C PRO A 149 6.50 -7.19 9.37
N ASP A 150 5.21 -7.11 9.71
CA ASP A 150 4.19 -8.10 9.32
C ASP A 150 3.56 -7.81 7.93
N MET A 151 4.15 -6.88 7.18
CA MET A 151 3.71 -6.39 5.86
C MET A 151 2.33 -5.71 5.87
N SER A 152 1.75 -5.45 7.03
CA SER A 152 0.58 -4.57 7.12
C SER A 152 1.01 -3.13 6.83
N SER A 153 0.13 -2.36 6.20
CA SER A 153 0.45 -0.97 5.83
C SER A 153 -0.75 -0.04 5.88
N ILE A 154 -0.50 1.20 6.30
CA ILE A 154 -1.41 2.35 6.29
C ILE A 154 -0.59 3.58 5.87
N ASP A 155 -1.23 4.52 5.16
CA ASP A 155 -0.74 5.87 4.87
C ASP A 155 -0.07 6.53 6.09
N SER A 156 1.21 6.91 5.93
CA SER A 156 2.03 7.51 6.98
C SER A 156 1.45 8.83 7.48
N TRP A 157 0.93 9.67 6.59
CA TRP A 157 0.29 10.94 6.95
C TRP A 157 -1.05 10.68 7.63
N GLY A 158 -1.81 9.70 7.16
CA GLY A 158 -3.02 9.23 7.83
C GLY A 158 -2.76 8.89 9.31
N LEU A 159 -1.72 8.09 9.58
CA LEU A 159 -1.31 7.74 10.94
C LEU A 159 -0.84 8.98 11.74
N ALA A 160 0.00 9.83 11.16
CA ALA A 160 0.56 10.98 11.86
C ALA A 160 -0.54 11.98 12.30
N TYR A 161 -1.47 12.31 11.40
CA TYR A 161 -2.61 13.16 11.76
C TYR A 161 -3.52 12.50 12.79
N HIS A 162 -3.73 11.19 12.68
CA HIS A 162 -4.53 10.43 13.64
C HIS A 162 -3.96 10.51 15.06
N SER A 163 -2.63 10.51 15.22
CA SER A 163 -1.99 10.68 16.53
C SER A 163 -2.32 12.02 17.22
N ALA A 164 -2.75 13.03 16.44
CA ALA A 164 -3.19 14.33 16.92
C ALA A 164 -4.74 14.45 16.99
N GLY A 165 -5.46 13.33 16.85
CA GLY A 165 -6.93 13.31 16.83
C GLY A 165 -7.56 13.84 15.54
N ILE A 166 -6.78 13.99 14.46
CA ILE A 166 -7.27 14.47 13.17
C ILE A 166 -7.50 13.29 12.24
N ILE A 167 -8.76 13.10 11.84
CA ILE A 167 -9.14 12.04 10.90
C ILE A 167 -8.96 12.55 9.47
N ARG A 168 -8.12 11.87 8.69
CA ARG A 168 -8.03 12.06 7.23
C ARG A 168 -8.85 11.00 6.51
N GLY A 169 -9.56 11.39 5.45
CA GLY A 169 -10.39 10.49 4.67
C GLY A 169 -11.55 9.91 5.48
N LYS A 170 -11.35 8.72 6.06
CA LYS A 170 -12.34 8.02 6.87
C LYS A 170 -11.72 7.50 8.15
N ASP A 171 -12.48 7.54 9.23
CA ASP A 171 -12.07 6.90 10.48
C ASP A 171 -11.97 5.39 10.29
N LEU A 172 -10.73 4.88 10.27
CA LEU A 172 -10.45 3.46 10.08
C LEU A 172 -10.99 2.60 11.23
N SER A 173 -11.27 3.19 12.40
CA SER A 173 -11.88 2.46 13.52
C SER A 173 -13.26 1.87 13.19
N GLN A 174 -13.95 2.48 12.22
CA GLN A 174 -15.29 2.09 11.76
C GLN A 174 -15.27 1.07 10.60
N VAL A 175 -14.10 0.82 10.00
CA VAL A 175 -13.99 0.02 8.78
C VAL A 175 -12.96 -1.11 8.86
N LEU A 176 -11.94 -1.03 9.72
CA LEU A 176 -11.06 -2.16 10.01
C LEU A 176 -11.88 -3.36 10.49
N ARG A 177 -11.55 -4.55 9.98
CA ARG A 177 -12.21 -5.80 10.40
C ARG A 177 -11.64 -6.39 11.69
N TYR A 178 -10.38 -6.10 11.99
CA TYR A 178 -9.78 -6.39 13.29
C TYR A 178 -10.39 -5.44 14.33
N PRO A 179 -11.00 -5.93 15.42
CA PRO A 179 -11.64 -5.08 16.42
C PRO A 179 -10.61 -4.32 17.26
N ASN A 180 -10.97 -3.10 17.70
CA ASN A 180 -10.12 -2.28 18.57
C ASN A 180 -9.87 -2.98 19.92
N PRO A 181 -8.63 -3.42 20.23
CA PRO A 181 -8.31 -4.13 21.46
C PRO A 181 -8.24 -3.22 22.69
N TYR A 182 -8.14 -1.89 22.52
CA TYR A 182 -8.02 -0.92 23.61
C TYR A 182 -9.37 -0.48 24.19
N THR A 183 -10.48 -0.87 23.56
CA THR A 183 -11.83 -0.62 24.09
C THR A 183 -12.15 -1.47 25.32
N ALA A 184 -11.52 -2.65 25.46
CA ALA A 184 -11.67 -3.53 26.62
C ALA A 184 -10.83 -3.09 27.85
N THR A 185 -9.84 -2.20 27.66
CA THR A 185 -8.82 -1.86 28.67
C THR A 185 -8.87 -0.42 29.18
N ARG A 186 -9.76 0.45 28.70
CA ARG A 186 -9.94 1.81 29.26
C ARG A 186 -10.45 1.86 30.72
N HIS A 187 -10.71 0.72 31.36
CA HIS A 187 -10.90 0.60 32.82
C HIS A 187 -9.62 0.34 33.63
N LYS A 188 -8.46 0.16 32.98
CA LYS A 188 -7.15 0.08 33.64
C LYS A 188 -6.21 1.05 32.96
N THR A 189 -6.18 2.27 33.49
CA THR A 189 -5.23 3.34 33.23
C THR A 189 -3.82 2.77 32.99
N LEU A 190 -3.32 2.84 31.76
CA LEU A 190 -1.90 2.65 31.49
C LEU A 190 -1.17 3.90 32.01
N PRO A 191 -0.21 3.77 32.94
CA PRO A 191 0.58 4.90 33.37
C PRO A 191 1.57 5.21 32.25
N PHE A 192 1.23 6.15 31.37
CA PHE A 192 2.24 6.85 30.58
C PHE A 192 3.12 7.61 31.57
N ARG A 193 4.25 7.00 31.92
CA ARG A 193 5.29 7.59 32.75
C ARG A 193 5.87 8.76 31.95
N LYS A 194 5.54 9.98 32.36
CA LYS A 194 6.29 11.17 31.96
C LYS A 194 7.73 10.96 32.41
N THR A 195 8.65 10.88 31.47
CA THR A 195 10.08 11.07 31.68
C THR A 195 10.48 12.36 31.00
#